data_AF-A0A9X5X8X2-F1
#
_entry.id   AF-A0A9X5X8X2-F1
#
_cell.length_a   1.000
_cell.length_b   1.000
_cell.length_c   1.000
_cell.angle_alpha   90.00
_cell.angle_beta   90.00
_cell.angle_gamma   90.00
#
_symmetry.space_group_name_H-M   'P 1'
#
loop_
_entity.id
_entity.type
_entity.pdbx_description
1 polymer ?
#
loop_
_entity_poly.entity_id
_entity_poly.type
_entity_poly.pdbx_seq_one_letter_code
_entity_poly.pdbx_strand_id
1 'polypeptide(L)' 'MRRLADAGNPTATDELIQLAAEQGDLEELRRLSDRGNATATDQLVELATEQDNMDELRRLADQGNTTAAEQLAELTAE' A
#
# COMPACT_ATOMS: atom_id res chain seq x y z
N MET A 1 2.60 -8.73 17.23
CA MET A 1 2.71 -7.57 16.32
C MET A 1 1.37 -7.00 15.92
N ARG A 2 0.52 -7.71 15.16
CA ARG A 2 -0.78 -7.17 14.69
C ARG A 2 -1.65 -6.50 15.76
N ARG A 3 -1.86 -7.13 16.93
CA ARG A 3 -2.62 -6.51 18.04
C ARG A 3 -2.00 -5.23 18.62
N LEU A 4 -0.67 -5.07 18.58
CA LEU A 4 0.01 -3.86 19.06
C LEU A 4 -0.05 -2.75 18.01
N ALA A 5 0.10 -3.09 16.73
CA ALA A 5 -0.13 -2.17 15.62
C ALA A 5 -1.59 -1.68 15.58
N ASP A 6 -2.55 -2.58 15.79
CA ASP A 6 -3.97 -2.24 15.90
C ASP A 6 -4.26 -1.31 17.10
N ALA A 7 -3.43 -1.36 18.14
CA ALA A 7 -3.49 -0.46 19.29
C ALA A 7 -2.74 0.86 19.06
N GLY A 8 -2.23 1.11 17.84
CA GLY A 8 -1.55 2.34 17.46
C GLY A 8 -0.10 2.45 17.95
N ASN A 9 0.56 1.33 18.28
CA ASN A 9 1.99 1.34 18.56
C ASN A 9 2.77 1.59 17.24
N PRO A 10 3.50 2.72 17.11
CA PRO A 10 4.15 3.08 15.84
C PRO A 10 5.19 2.06 15.41
N THR A 11 6.07 1.61 16.31
CA THR A 11 7.11 0.62 16.01
C THR A 11 6.52 -0.71 15.54
N ALA A 12 5.47 -1.19 16.20
CA ALA A 12 4.79 -2.42 15.78
C ALA A 12 4.06 -2.26 14.43
N THR A 13 3.68 -1.03 14.07
CA THR A 13 3.06 -0.73 12.77
C THR A 13 4.11 -0.73 11.66
N ASP A 14 5.27 -0.10 11.89
CA ASP A 14 6.37 -0.07 10.93
C ASP A 14 6.90 -1.49 10.63
N GLU A 15 7.11 -2.32 11.66
CA GLU A 15 7.50 -3.72 11.49
C GLU A 15 6.46 -4.54 10.73
N LEU A 16 5.18 -4.25 10.95
CA LEU A 16 4.08 -4.94 10.26
C LEU A 16 4.01 -4.56 8.78
N ILE A 17 4.26 -3.28 8.46
CA ILE A 17 4.33 -2.80 7.08
C ILE A 17 5.50 -3.46 6.35
N GLN A 18 6.68 -3.46 6.96
CA GLN A 18 7.87 -4.08 6.37
C GLN A 18 7.62 -5.58 6.10
N LEU A 19 7.10 -6.30 7.08
CA LEU A 19 6.79 -7.72 6.94
C LEU A 19 5.71 -7.97 5.87
N ALA A 20 4.73 -7.09 5.73
CA ALA A 20 3.70 -7.19 4.69
C ALA A 20 4.29 -6.98 3.29
N ALA A 21 5.13 -5.96 3.13
CA ALA A 21 5.82 -5.69 1.87
C ALA A 21 6.74 -6.85 1.45
N GLU A 22 7.56 -7.37 2.37
CA GLU A 22 8.46 -8.51 2.12
C GLU A 22 7.70 -9.79 1.71
N GLN A 23 6.48 -9.97 2.20
CA GLN A 23 5.64 -11.13 1.87
C GLN A 23 4.72 -10.92 0.67
N GLY A 24 4.67 -9.70 0.10
CA GLY A 24 3.73 -9.36 -0.95
C GLY A 24 2.26 -9.30 -0.47
N ASP A 25 2.02 -9.03 0.81
CA ASP A 25 0.69 -9.00 1.42
C ASP A 25 -0.02 -7.66 1.14
N LEU A 26 -0.61 -7.56 -0.06
CA LEU A 26 -1.40 -6.42 -0.49
C LEU A 26 -2.59 -6.13 0.43
N GLU A 27 -3.23 -7.16 1.00
CA GLU A 27 -4.41 -6.97 1.86
C GLU A 27 -4.05 -6.29 3.19
N GLU A 28 -2.91 -6.69 3.78
CA GLU A 28 -2.39 -6.07 4.99
C GLU A 28 -1.99 -4.61 4.75
N LEU A 29 -1.24 -4.35 3.68
CA LEU A 29 -0.85 -2.99 3.27
C LEU A 29 -2.07 -2.11 2.97
N ARG A 30 -3.06 -2.64 2.24
CA ARG A 30 -4.34 -1.96 1.97
C ARG A 30 -5.05 -1.56 3.25
N ARG A 31 -5.18 -2.48 4.20
CA ARG A 31 -5.87 -2.17 5.47
C ARG A 31 -5.16 -1.08 6.27
N LEU A 32 -3.83 -1.06 6.26
CA LEU A 32 -3.04 -0.04 6.96
C LEU A 32 -3.12 1.31 6.23
N SER A 33 -3.09 1.30 4.89
CA SER A 33 -3.31 2.47 4.03
C SER A 33 -4.70 3.09 4.26
N ASP A 34 -5.76 2.27 4.28
CA ASP A 34 -7.14 2.72 4.54
C ASP A 34 -7.31 3.31 5.94
N ARG A 35 -6.40 3.03 6.89
CA ARG A 35 -6.33 3.67 8.21
C ARG A 35 -5.51 4.97 8.23
N GLY A 36 -5.04 5.42 7.07
CA GLY A 36 -4.27 6.65 6.91
C GLY A 36 -2.77 6.49 7.13
N ASN A 37 -2.23 5.26 7.12
CA ASN A 37 -0.78 5.08 7.20
C ASN A 37 -0.13 5.37 5.83
N ALA A 38 0.62 6.47 5.75
CA ALA A 38 1.28 6.91 4.53
C ALA A 38 2.33 5.91 4.05
N THR A 39 3.17 5.38 4.94
CA THR A 39 4.21 4.39 4.58
C THR A 39 3.60 3.10 4.02
N ALA A 40 2.50 2.63 4.60
CA ALA A 40 1.77 1.48 4.04
C ALA A 40 1.18 1.79 2.66
N THR A 41 0.75 3.04 2.43
CA THR A 41 0.23 3.48 1.14
C THR A 41 1.33 3.49 0.09
N ASP A 42 2.52 3.98 0.42
CA ASP A 42 3.66 3.99 -0.50
C ASP A 42 4.07 2.57 -0.89
N GLN A 43 4.19 1.67 0.11
CA GLN A 43 4.50 0.26 -0.11
C GLN A 43 3.41 -0.47 -0.93
N LEU A 44 2.15 -0.10 -0.74
CA LEU A 44 1.04 -0.65 -1.50
C LEU A 44 1.09 -0.23 -2.97
N VAL A 45 1.49 1.01 -3.27
CA VAL A 45 1.69 1.50 -4.64
C VAL A 45 2.86 0.77 -5.31
N GLU A 46 3.99 0.66 -4.62
CA GLU A 46 5.18 -0.04 -5.11
C GLU A 46 4.84 -1.49 -5.47
N LEU A 47 4.28 -2.24 -4.53
CA LEU A 47 3.92 -3.64 -4.74
C LEU A 47 2.82 -3.82 -5.81
N ALA A 48 1.83 -2.93 -5.86
CA ALA A 48 0.81 -2.99 -6.90
C ALA A 48 1.39 -2.72 -8.30
N THR A 49 2.38 -1.85 -8.40
CA THR A 49 3.11 -1.59 -9.65
C THR A 49 3.92 -2.80 -10.08
N GLU A 50 4.71 -3.39 -9.17
CA GLU A 50 5.52 -4.59 -9.46
C GLU A 50 4.68 -5.80 -9.90
N GLN A 51 3.43 -5.86 -9.47
CA GLN A 51 2.49 -6.94 -9.81
C GLN A 51 1.55 -6.60 -10.98
N ASP A 52 1.73 -5.45 -11.65
CA ASP A 52 0.81 -4.93 -12.68
C ASP A 52 -0.65 -4.89 -12.21
N ASN A 53 -0.87 -4.67 -10.90
CA ASN A 53 -2.19 -4.64 -10.28
C ASN A 53 -2.88 -3.29 -10.53
N MET A 54 -3.33 -3.09 -11.77
CA MET A 54 -4.00 -1.87 -12.22
C MET A 54 -5.27 -1.55 -11.44
N ASP A 55 -5.98 -2.56 -10.93
CA ASP A 55 -7.19 -2.36 -10.13
C ASP A 55 -6.86 -1.69 -8.80
N GLU A 56 -5.76 -2.08 -8.15
CA GLU A 56 -5.33 -1.44 -6.91
C GLU A 56 -4.78 -0.04 -7.13
N LEU A 57 -3.97 0.16 -8.18
CA LEU A 57 -3.48 1.48 -8.55
C LEU A 57 -4.64 2.44 -8.87
N ARG A 58 -5.66 1.96 -9.61
CA ARG A 58 -6.87 2.74 -9.90
C ARG A 58 -7.64 3.10 -8.63
N ARG A 59 -7.84 2.15 -7.71
CA ARG A 59 -8.50 2.41 -6.43
C ARG A 59 -7.79 3.51 -5.64
N LEU A 60 -6.46 3.44 -5.56
CA LEU A 60 -5.66 4.44 -4.85
C LEU A 60 -5.69 5.81 -5.55
N ALA A 61 -5.63 5.83 -6.88
CA ALA A 61 -5.77 7.05 -7.68
C ALA A 61 -7.14 7.72 -7.46
N ASP A 62 -8.22 6.93 -7.45
CA ASP A 62 -9.58 7.41 -7.18
C ASP A 62 -9.73 7.97 -5.75
N GLN A 63 -8.90 7.51 -4.81
CA GLN A 63 -8.78 8.05 -3.46
C GLN A 63 -7.87 9.29 -3.38
N GLY A 64 -7.31 9.72 -4.50
CA GLY A 64 -6.46 10.92 -4.60
C GLY A 64 -4.96 10.65 -4.42
N ASN A 65 -4.50 9.40 -4.48
CA ASN A 65 -3.07 9.10 -4.50
C ASN A 65 -2.47 9.42 -5.88
N THR A 66 -1.72 10.52 -5.97
CA THR A 66 -1.10 10.98 -7.21
C THR A 66 -0.08 9.99 -7.76
N THR A 67 0.75 9.37 -6.90
CA THR A 67 1.76 8.41 -7.33
C THR A 67 1.12 7.17 -7.96
N ALA A 68 0.02 6.68 -7.38
CA ALA A 68 -0.74 5.58 -7.97
C ALA A 68 -1.35 5.94 -9.33
N ALA A 69 -1.83 7.18 -9.49
CA ALA A 69 -2.35 7.66 -10.77
C ALA A 69 -1.26 7.76 -11.84
N GLU A 70 -0.06 8.20 -11.48
CA GLU A 70 1.11 8.25 -12.36
C GLU A 70 1.53 6.85 -12.80
N GLN A 71 1.68 5.90 -11.86
CA GLN A 71 2.03 4.51 -12.16
C GLN A 71 0.98 3.83 -13.04
N LEU A 72 -0.31 4.05 -12.76
CA LEU A 72 -1.38 3.53 -13.60
C LEU A 72 -1.31 4.09 -15.02
N ALA A 73 -1.02 5.37 -15.18
CA ALA A 73 -0.89 6.00 -16.50
C ALA A 73 0.30 5.40 -17.29
N GLU A 74 1.44 5.19 -16.62
CA GLU A 74 2.64 4.56 -17.21
C GLU A 74 2.35 3.15 -17.72
N LEU A 75 1.76 2.29 -16.87
CA LEU A 75 1.44 0.90 -17.25
C LEU A 75 0.38 0.78 -18.34
N THR A 76 -0.51 1.77 -18.47
CA THR A 76 -1.53 1.77 -19.55
C THR A 76 -1.03 2.35 -20.87
N ALA A 77 0.16 2.95 -20.89
CA ALA A 77 0.76 3.54 -22.09
C ALA A 77 1.71 2.59 -22.85
N GLU A 78 2.07 1.45 -22.25
CA GLU A 78 2.80 0.34 -22.88
C GLU A 78 1.93 -0.54 -23.78
#